data_AF-B2ICM0-F1
#
_entry.id   AF-B2ICM0-F1
#
_cell.length_a   1.000
_cell.length_b   1.000
_cell.length_c   1.000
_cell.angle_alpha   90.00
_cell.angle_beta   90.00
_cell.angle_gamma   90.00
#
_symmetry.space_group_name_H-M   'P 1'
#
loop_
_entity.id
_entity.type
_entity.pdbx_description
1 polymer ?
#
loop_
_entity_poly.entity_id
_entity_poly.type
_entity_poly.pdbx_seq_one_letter_code
_entity_poly.pdbx_strand_id
1 'polypeptide(L)'
;MTQEPHHRKHLASVLPETPMPLPSGRRPRPYRNDARDPLAEFAPTTPSPDRELGDSNGKIAYFQGAPNNCSTAGKRLLDRLAIALLEGVDDGNDEEEILFDLTELGTKDIQFIQHLLGEGRITGKIALTDGVVAEVRSTALTRAWEIVFRGPDGVILEHFLQVDDLPRILRQAALATPLEFQEPARPDADPAFPLLKMIQFHAWHFEDKRNAVRDPLTLDLLKLEDLATAQTLCEILGRGSIDLSIKIADVDNPVSPIVSQRITSTGTRHVWLLESFDAKGTLLQQAVSIDDVPLAMMLASPSSALLPNAGP
;
A
#
# COMPACT_ATOMS: atom_id res chain seq x y z
N MET A 1 27.01 -62.87 30.13
CA MET A 1 27.59 -62.89 28.77
C MET A 1 26.67 -62.07 27.89
N THR A 2 27.01 -60.93 27.29
CA THR A 2 28.29 -60.23 27.10
C THR A 2 27.95 -58.82 26.59
N GLN A 3 28.61 -57.79 27.14
CA GLN A 3 29.01 -56.49 26.55
C GLN A 3 27.99 -55.58 25.80
N GLU A 4 27.58 -54.49 26.46
CA GLU A 4 28.08 -53.10 26.37
C GLU A 4 28.82 -52.60 25.06
N PRO A 5 29.11 -51.29 24.92
CA PRO A 5 28.38 -50.23 24.22
C PRO A 5 29.11 -49.69 22.96
N HIS A 6 28.50 -48.80 22.16
CA HIS A 6 29.28 -47.98 21.22
C HIS A 6 28.90 -46.49 21.16
N HIS A 7 29.92 -45.70 21.50
CA HIS A 7 30.12 -44.27 21.37
C HIS A 7 30.17 -43.75 19.92
N ARG A 8 29.69 -42.51 19.72
CA ARG A 8 30.36 -41.38 19.02
C ARG A 8 29.57 -40.10 19.33
N LYS A 9 29.98 -39.21 20.25
CA LYS A 9 31.01 -38.13 20.21
C LYS A 9 30.89 -37.12 19.04
N HIS A 10 30.54 -35.89 19.45
CA HIS A 10 30.96 -34.54 19.01
C HIS A 10 30.81 -34.11 17.54
N LEU A 11 30.00 -33.06 17.32
CA LEU A 11 30.49 -31.73 16.91
C LEU A 11 29.37 -30.69 17.04
N ALA A 12 29.59 -29.72 17.92
CA ALA A 12 28.95 -28.42 17.85
C ALA A 12 29.67 -27.61 16.77
N SER A 13 28.94 -26.94 15.88
CA SER A 13 29.25 -25.57 15.41
C SER A 13 28.48 -25.16 14.15
N VAL A 14 27.69 -24.10 14.34
CA VAL A 14 27.73 -22.85 13.55
C VAL A 14 26.96 -22.86 12.22
N LEU A 15 25.72 -22.38 12.29
CA LEU A 15 25.06 -21.64 11.21
C LEU A 15 25.40 -20.14 11.40
N PRO A 16 25.80 -19.40 10.35
CA PRO A 16 25.99 -17.96 10.48
C PRO A 16 24.63 -17.25 10.35
N GLU A 17 24.11 -16.75 11.47
CA GLU A 17 23.26 -15.56 11.43
C GLU A 17 24.15 -14.36 11.12
N THR A 18 23.90 -13.67 10.00
CA THR A 18 24.48 -12.35 9.77
C THR A 18 23.34 -11.38 9.43
N PRO A 19 22.87 -10.57 10.37
CA PRO A 19 22.11 -9.37 10.04
C PRO A 19 23.08 -8.28 9.55
N MET A 20 22.69 -7.60 8.47
CA MET A 20 23.35 -6.38 8.00
C MET A 20 23.34 -5.29 9.09
N PRO A 21 24.42 -4.51 9.26
CA PRO A 21 24.52 -3.52 10.33
C PRO A 21 23.86 -2.20 9.93
N LEU A 22 22.96 -1.69 10.80
CA LEU A 22 22.59 -0.28 10.81
C LEU A 22 23.69 0.55 11.50
N PRO A 23 23.96 1.79 11.06
CA PRO A 23 24.96 2.65 11.70
C PRO A 23 24.52 3.05 13.12
N SER A 24 25.37 2.70 14.08
CA SER A 24 25.22 2.96 15.51
C SER A 24 25.27 4.45 15.85
N GLY A 25 24.31 4.95 16.64
CA GLY A 25 24.53 6.21 17.35
C GLY A 25 23.33 6.92 17.97
N ARG A 26 22.61 6.31 18.93
CA ARG A 26 22.09 6.93 20.18
C ARG A 26 21.09 5.99 20.87
N ARG A 27 21.24 5.83 22.19
CA ARG A 27 20.34 5.01 23.03
C ARG A 27 18.93 5.59 23.02
N PRO A 28 17.86 4.77 22.90
CA PRO A 28 16.50 5.27 23.04
C PRO A 28 16.23 5.68 24.50
N ARG A 29 15.67 6.88 24.67
CA ARG A 29 15.01 7.29 25.92
C ARG A 29 13.62 6.66 25.95
N PRO A 30 13.06 6.33 27.13
CA PRO A 30 11.70 5.83 27.24
C PRO A 30 10.72 6.89 26.71
N TYR A 31 9.92 6.52 25.71
CA TYR A 31 8.96 7.43 25.08
C TYR A 31 7.71 7.58 25.97
N ARG A 32 7.37 8.85 26.22
CA ARG A 32 6.19 9.31 26.95
C ARG A 32 5.11 9.57 25.90
N ASN A 33 3.92 9.03 26.13
CA ASN A 33 2.80 9.03 25.20
C ASN A 33 2.17 10.43 25.12
N ASP A 34 2.72 11.31 24.28
CA ASP A 34 2.06 12.55 23.85
C ASP A 34 1.59 12.33 22.40
N ALA A 35 0.32 11.94 22.27
CA ALA A 35 -0.35 11.73 21.00
C ALA A 35 -0.52 13.06 20.24
N ARG A 36 0.32 13.27 19.22
CA ARG A 36 0.00 14.13 18.09
C ARG A 36 -0.06 13.26 16.84
N ASP A 37 -1.19 13.31 16.15
CA ASP A 37 -1.47 12.59 14.92
C ASP A 37 -0.75 13.29 13.75
N PRO A 38 0.31 12.70 13.15
CA PRO A 38 1.03 13.31 12.03
C PRO A 38 0.18 13.35 10.74
N LEU A 39 -0.95 12.63 10.66
CA LEU A 39 -1.88 12.68 9.54
C LEU A 39 -2.96 13.76 9.70
N ALA A 40 -3.13 14.34 10.91
CA ALA A 40 -4.19 15.31 11.20
C ALA A 40 -3.88 16.76 10.77
N GLU A 41 -2.61 17.12 10.48
CA GLU A 41 -2.22 18.51 10.20
C GLU A 41 -2.49 18.99 8.76
N PHE A 42 -3.03 18.14 7.88
CA PHE A 42 -3.18 18.47 6.46
C PHE A 42 -4.60 18.23 5.95
N ALA A 43 -5.52 19.12 6.32
CA ALA A 43 -6.82 19.24 5.67
C ALA A 43 -6.67 19.75 4.22
N PRO A 44 -7.50 19.28 3.26
CA PRO A 44 -7.40 19.71 1.87
C PRO A 44 -7.87 21.15 1.68
N THR A 45 -6.98 22.01 1.19
CA THR A 45 -7.34 23.32 0.61
C THR A 45 -8.15 23.11 -0.68
N THR A 46 -9.35 23.67 -0.72
CA THR A 46 -10.22 23.74 -1.90
C THR A 46 -9.59 24.60 -3.00
N PRO A 47 -9.52 24.14 -4.26
CA PRO A 47 -9.20 25.02 -5.38
C PRO A 47 -10.46 25.76 -5.86
N SER A 48 -10.32 27.09 -5.98
CA SER A 48 -11.31 27.98 -6.59
C SER A 48 -11.34 27.78 -8.12
N PRO A 49 -12.51 27.93 -8.79
CA PRO A 49 -12.65 27.66 -10.21
C PRO A 49 -12.25 28.91 -11.01
N ASP A 50 -11.36 28.76 -11.98
CA ASP A 50 -11.31 29.59 -13.19
C ASP A 50 -10.23 29.06 -14.14
N ARG A 51 -10.68 28.34 -15.19
CA ARG A 51 -10.09 28.40 -16.54
C ARG A 51 -10.95 27.59 -17.51
N GLU A 52 -11.85 28.29 -18.18
CA GLU A 52 -12.35 27.88 -19.48
C GLU A 52 -11.21 27.82 -20.49
N LEU A 53 -11.10 26.70 -21.22
CA LEU A 53 -10.74 26.69 -22.63
C LEU A 53 -11.12 25.34 -23.22
N GLY A 54 -12.30 25.30 -23.83
CA GLY A 54 -12.62 24.28 -24.81
C GLY A 54 -11.83 24.54 -26.09
N ASP A 55 -11.30 23.47 -26.68
CA ASP A 55 -11.47 23.28 -28.12
C ASP A 55 -11.82 21.81 -28.37
N SER A 56 -13.02 21.65 -28.93
CA SER A 56 -13.63 20.41 -29.37
C SER A 56 -13.00 19.99 -30.69
N ASN A 57 -11.91 19.23 -30.63
CA ASN A 57 -11.46 18.40 -31.74
C ASN A 57 -10.67 17.22 -31.17
N GLY A 58 -11.23 16.01 -31.30
CA GLY A 58 -10.64 14.73 -30.89
C GLY A 58 -9.37 14.36 -31.65
N LYS A 59 -8.32 15.17 -31.50
CA LYS A 59 -6.93 14.84 -31.80
C LYS A 59 -6.24 14.66 -30.46
N ILE A 60 -5.84 13.42 -30.17
CA ILE A 60 -4.78 13.16 -29.20
C ILE A 60 -3.61 14.03 -29.66
N ALA A 61 -3.24 15.03 -28.84
CA ALA A 61 -2.11 15.90 -29.11
C ALA A 61 -0.83 15.06 -29.00
N TYR A 62 -0.48 14.35 -30.08
CA TYR A 62 0.85 13.82 -30.27
C TYR A 62 1.79 15.03 -30.22
N PHE A 63 2.68 15.04 -29.23
CA PHE A 63 3.72 16.03 -29.03
C PHE A 63 4.52 16.17 -30.35
N GLN A 64 4.18 17.16 -31.17
CA GLN A 64 5.06 17.65 -32.22
C GLN A 64 6.16 18.46 -31.54
N GLY A 65 7.07 17.78 -30.84
CA GLY A 65 8.21 18.42 -30.17
C GLY A 65 8.83 17.65 -29.02
N ALA A 66 9.36 16.43 -29.22
CA ALA A 66 10.34 15.88 -28.26
C ALA A 66 11.25 14.80 -28.87
N PRO A 67 12.47 15.21 -29.28
CA PRO A 67 13.65 14.39 -28.95
C PRO A 67 14.59 15.05 -27.91
N ASN A 68 14.34 16.31 -27.53
CA ASN A 68 15.34 17.15 -26.84
C ASN A 68 15.06 17.49 -25.35
N ASN A 69 13.96 17.01 -24.75
CA ASN A 69 13.56 17.43 -23.39
C ASN A 69 13.95 16.46 -22.26
N CYS A 70 14.47 15.29 -22.58
CA CYS A 70 14.89 14.28 -21.61
C CYS A 70 16.39 14.00 -21.76
N SER A 71 17.12 14.03 -20.66
CA SER A 71 18.55 13.74 -20.61
C SER A 71 18.85 12.31 -21.08
N THR A 72 20.12 12.04 -21.40
CA THR A 72 20.56 10.67 -21.71
C THR A 72 20.32 9.72 -20.53
N ALA A 73 20.41 10.22 -19.29
CA ALA A 73 20.13 9.41 -18.10
C ALA A 73 18.65 9.02 -18.03
N GLY A 74 17.74 9.99 -18.21
CA GLY A 74 16.30 9.72 -18.23
C GLY A 74 15.89 8.77 -19.36
N LYS A 75 16.46 8.92 -20.56
CA LYS A 75 16.22 7.99 -21.68
C LYS A 75 16.67 6.56 -21.37
N ARG A 76 17.88 6.40 -20.82
CA ARG A 76 18.40 5.08 -20.42
C ARG A 76 17.56 4.42 -19.33
N LEU A 77 17.02 5.21 -18.40
CA LEU A 77 16.12 4.69 -17.38
C LEU A 77 14.85 4.14 -18.02
N LEU A 78 14.23 4.88 -18.96
CA LEU A 78 13.05 4.43 -19.68
C LEU A 78 13.29 3.16 -20.51
N ASP A 79 14.44 3.04 -21.17
CA ASP A 79 14.79 1.82 -21.90
C ASP A 79 14.87 0.61 -20.96
N ARG A 80 15.51 0.76 -19.79
CA ARG A 80 15.59 -0.32 -18.78
C ARG A 80 14.24 -0.64 -18.16
N LEU A 81 13.41 0.38 -17.92
CA LEU A 81 12.05 0.21 -17.41
C LEU A 81 11.18 -0.57 -18.40
N ALA A 82 11.26 -0.24 -19.69
CA ALA A 82 10.54 -0.98 -20.73
C ALA A 82 10.95 -2.45 -20.78
N ILE A 83 12.24 -2.75 -20.64
CA ILE A 83 12.74 -4.13 -20.56
C ILE A 83 12.17 -4.84 -19.32
N ALA A 84 12.26 -4.22 -18.13
CA ALA A 84 11.73 -4.80 -16.90
C ALA A 84 10.22 -5.08 -16.95
N LEU A 85 9.44 -4.19 -17.56
CA LEU A 85 8.00 -4.38 -17.75
C LEU A 85 7.67 -5.51 -18.72
N LEU A 86 8.51 -5.77 -19.72
CA LEU A 86 8.31 -6.83 -20.73
C LEU A 86 8.81 -8.20 -20.26
N GLU A 87 9.94 -8.25 -19.57
CA GLU A 87 10.52 -9.50 -19.05
C GLU A 87 9.70 -10.04 -17.87
N GLY A 88 9.01 -9.15 -17.15
CA GLY A 88 8.23 -9.50 -15.97
C GLY A 88 9.13 -9.81 -14.77
N VAL A 89 8.63 -9.57 -13.56
CA VAL A 89 9.22 -10.20 -12.37
C VAL A 89 8.85 -11.68 -12.44
N ASP A 90 9.84 -12.56 -12.46
CA ASP A 90 9.65 -14.01 -12.46
C ASP A 90 9.00 -14.40 -11.12
N ASP A 91 7.79 -14.95 -11.15
CA ASP A 91 6.94 -15.23 -9.96
C ASP A 91 7.59 -16.22 -8.95
N GLY A 92 8.78 -16.75 -9.27
CA GLY A 92 9.53 -17.68 -8.44
C GLY A 92 10.65 -17.07 -7.60
N ASN A 93 10.96 -15.77 -7.74
CA ASN A 93 12.06 -15.13 -7.03
C ASN A 93 11.61 -13.86 -6.30
N ASP A 94 10.86 -14.06 -5.21
CA ASP A 94 10.37 -13.02 -4.26
C ASP A 94 11.47 -12.09 -3.68
N GLU A 95 12.74 -12.22 -4.07
CA GLU A 95 13.85 -11.49 -3.46
C GLU A 95 14.40 -10.33 -4.30
N GLU A 96 14.16 -10.28 -5.61
CA GLU A 96 14.81 -9.26 -6.48
C GLU A 96 13.83 -8.14 -6.85
N GLU A 97 13.81 -7.10 -6.01
CA GLU A 97 13.03 -5.89 -6.23
C GLU A 97 13.60 -5.07 -7.40
N ILE A 98 12.80 -4.84 -8.44
CA ILE A 98 13.23 -4.00 -9.57
C ILE A 98 12.91 -2.54 -9.25
N LEU A 99 13.91 -1.82 -8.73
CA LEU A 99 13.86 -0.40 -8.46
C LEU A 99 14.67 0.43 -9.47
N PHE A 100 14.11 1.57 -9.86
CA PHE A 100 14.78 2.60 -10.64
C PHE A 100 14.84 3.89 -9.84
N ASP A 101 16.04 4.31 -9.46
CA ASP A 101 16.27 5.55 -8.73
C ASP A 101 16.08 6.77 -9.63
N LEU A 102 15.21 7.68 -9.18
CA LEU A 102 14.90 8.97 -9.78
C LEU A 102 15.48 10.14 -8.96
N THR A 103 16.05 9.89 -7.77
CA THR A 103 16.45 10.91 -6.78
C THR A 103 17.43 11.92 -7.35
N GLU A 104 18.36 11.48 -8.18
CA GLU A 104 19.38 12.34 -8.79
C GLU A 104 18.95 12.94 -10.15
N LEU A 105 17.77 12.58 -10.67
CA LEU A 105 17.30 13.13 -11.93
C LEU A 105 16.83 14.56 -11.78
N GLY A 106 17.11 15.37 -12.81
CA GLY A 106 16.59 16.73 -12.86
C GLY A 106 15.07 16.76 -12.98
N THR A 107 14.44 17.80 -12.45
CA THR A 107 12.97 17.97 -12.46
C THR A 107 12.34 17.80 -13.85
N LYS A 108 13.03 18.22 -14.91
CA LYS A 108 12.54 18.05 -16.30
C LYS A 108 12.47 16.58 -16.72
N ASP A 109 13.45 15.78 -16.34
CA ASP A 109 13.48 14.35 -16.65
C ASP A 109 12.38 13.63 -15.88
N ILE A 110 12.21 13.94 -14.60
CA ILE A 110 11.14 13.39 -13.76
C ILE A 110 9.77 13.72 -14.34
N GLN A 111 9.51 14.99 -14.70
CA GLN A 111 8.25 15.41 -15.30
C GLN A 111 7.99 14.70 -16.65
N PHE A 112 9.03 14.53 -17.47
CA PHE A 112 8.92 13.81 -18.72
C PHE A 112 8.59 12.33 -18.51
N ILE A 113 9.26 11.68 -17.55
CA ILE A 113 9.00 10.29 -17.17
C ILE A 113 7.57 10.15 -16.65
N GLN A 114 7.15 10.99 -15.70
CA GLN A 114 5.78 10.99 -15.15
C GLN A 114 4.72 11.17 -16.25
N HIS A 115 4.95 12.10 -17.18
CA HIS A 115 4.04 12.30 -18.31
C HIS A 115 3.94 11.06 -19.21
N LEU A 116 5.06 10.37 -19.45
CA LEU A 116 5.09 9.17 -20.28
C LEU A 116 4.42 7.97 -19.60
N LEU A 117 4.65 7.79 -18.30
CA LEU A 117 4.07 6.69 -17.53
C LEU A 117 2.57 6.87 -17.26
N GLY A 118 2.11 8.13 -17.27
CA GLY A 118 0.73 8.48 -16.98
C GLY A 118 0.34 8.21 -15.52
N GLU A 119 -0.85 8.69 -15.16
CA GLU A 119 -1.41 8.49 -13.83
C GLU A 119 -2.27 7.23 -13.79
N GLY A 120 -2.01 6.37 -12.80
CA GLY A 120 -2.84 5.22 -12.50
C GLY A 120 -3.99 5.58 -11.56
N ARG A 121 -4.63 4.55 -11.00
CA ARG A 121 -5.85 4.70 -10.20
C ARG A 121 -5.62 4.80 -8.70
N ILE A 122 -4.44 4.36 -8.24
CA ILE A 122 -4.11 4.24 -6.82
C ILE A 122 -3.12 5.33 -6.44
N THR A 123 -3.45 6.04 -5.38
CA THR A 123 -2.54 6.96 -4.68
C THR A 123 -2.59 6.65 -3.19
N GLY A 124 -1.55 6.97 -2.45
CA GLY A 124 -1.61 6.79 -1.02
C GLY A 124 -0.37 7.21 -0.27
N LYS A 125 -0.46 7.07 1.05
CA LYS A 125 0.56 7.46 2.01
C LYS A 125 0.77 6.33 3.00
N ILE A 126 2.02 6.14 3.38
CA ILE A 126 2.46 5.17 4.37
C ILE A 126 3.30 5.92 5.39
N ALA A 127 2.81 6.01 6.62
CA ALA A 127 3.56 6.55 7.74
C ALA A 127 4.61 5.54 8.20
N LEU A 128 5.88 5.91 8.12
CA LEU A 128 7.00 5.11 8.61
C LEU A 128 7.47 5.64 9.97
N THR A 129 8.45 4.96 10.56
CA THR A 129 9.09 5.42 11.79
C THR A 129 9.76 6.79 11.58
N ASP A 130 9.97 7.50 12.69
CA ASP A 130 10.69 8.78 12.71
C ASP A 130 10.06 9.94 11.91
N GLY A 131 8.79 9.80 11.53
CA GLY A 131 8.02 10.83 10.81
C GLY A 131 8.27 10.87 9.31
N VAL A 132 8.94 9.85 8.76
CA VAL A 132 9.08 9.66 7.31
C VAL A 132 7.74 9.19 6.73
N VAL A 133 7.37 9.71 5.56
CA VAL A 133 6.17 9.29 4.83
C VAL A 133 6.58 8.79 3.44
N ALA A 134 6.16 7.60 3.08
CA ALA A 134 6.23 7.14 1.69
C ALA A 134 4.93 7.48 0.98
N GLU A 135 5.02 8.28 -0.07
CA GLU A 135 3.93 8.55 -1.01
C GLU A 135 4.01 7.53 -2.14
N VAL A 136 2.94 6.76 -2.34
CA VAL A 136 2.86 5.75 -3.39
C VAL A 136 1.83 6.15 -4.44
N ARG A 137 2.15 5.92 -5.71
CA ARG A 137 1.23 6.16 -6.82
C ARG A 137 1.40 5.07 -7.88
N SER A 138 0.30 4.45 -8.29
CA SER A 138 0.32 3.59 -9.49
C SER A 138 0.42 4.46 -10.74
N THR A 139 1.15 4.00 -11.75
CA THR A 139 1.15 4.63 -13.08
C THR A 139 0.04 4.06 -13.96
N ALA A 140 -0.13 4.59 -15.18
CA ALA A 140 -1.04 3.99 -16.15
C ALA A 140 -0.50 2.66 -16.72
N LEU A 141 0.79 2.37 -16.52
CA LEU A 141 1.41 1.10 -16.91
C LEU A 141 1.23 0.05 -15.81
N THR A 142 0.86 -1.16 -16.23
CA THR A 142 0.83 -2.37 -15.42
C THR A 142 2.13 -2.57 -14.67
N ARG A 143 2.05 -2.88 -13.37
CA ARG A 143 3.16 -3.14 -12.44
C ARG A 143 4.10 -1.96 -12.15
N ALA A 144 3.93 -0.79 -12.75
CA ALA A 144 4.80 0.35 -12.48
C ALA A 144 4.21 1.28 -11.41
N TRP A 145 5.00 1.51 -10.37
CA TRP A 145 4.65 2.32 -9.20
C TRP A 145 5.71 3.38 -8.96
N GLU A 146 5.27 4.60 -8.69
CA GLU A 146 6.11 5.68 -8.19
C GLU A 146 6.07 5.71 -6.67
N ILE A 147 7.24 5.81 -6.04
CA ILE A 147 7.40 5.85 -4.59
C ILE A 147 8.30 7.04 -4.24
N VAL A 148 7.80 7.95 -3.41
CA VAL A 148 8.54 9.13 -2.94
C VAL A 148 8.61 9.08 -1.42
N PHE A 149 9.81 8.98 -0.87
CA PHE A 149 10.04 9.09 0.56
C PHE A 149 10.27 10.55 0.94
N ARG A 150 9.49 11.04 1.90
CA ARG A 150 9.60 12.39 2.44
C ARG A 150 9.97 12.36 3.91
N GLY A 151 10.93 13.20 4.30
CA GLY A 151 11.25 13.44 5.70
C GLY A 151 10.16 14.21 6.43
N PRO A 152 10.27 14.35 7.77
CA PRO A 152 9.30 15.08 8.59
C PRO A 152 9.11 16.56 8.21
N ASP A 153 10.09 17.14 7.51
CA ASP A 153 10.08 18.51 6.98
C ASP A 153 9.53 18.60 5.55
N GLY A 154 9.08 17.49 4.97
CA GLY A 154 8.55 17.39 3.62
C GLY A 154 9.61 17.27 2.51
N VAL A 155 10.89 17.27 2.88
CA VAL A 155 12.01 17.12 1.94
C VAL A 155 11.99 15.72 1.34
N ILE A 156 12.14 15.63 0.01
CA ILE A 156 12.30 14.34 -0.67
C ILE A 156 13.65 13.75 -0.25
N LEU A 157 13.60 12.60 0.41
CA LEU A 157 14.77 11.82 0.79
C LEU A 157 15.18 10.91 -0.37
N GLU A 158 14.21 10.21 -0.96
CA GLU A 158 14.41 9.26 -2.03
C GLU A 158 13.19 9.23 -2.97
N HIS A 159 13.42 8.94 -4.25
CA HIS A 159 12.38 8.87 -5.28
C HIS A 159 12.66 7.69 -6.20
N PHE A 160 11.74 6.73 -6.26
CA PHE A 160 11.90 5.51 -7.05
C PHE A 160 10.71 5.25 -7.98
N LEU A 161 11.00 4.50 -9.05
CA LEU A 161 10.01 3.67 -9.72
C LEU A 161 10.24 2.21 -9.37
N GLN A 162 9.20 1.52 -8.94
CA GLN A 162 9.19 0.08 -8.68
C GLN A 162 8.39 -0.64 -9.77
N VAL A 163 8.92 -1.76 -10.25
CA VAL A 163 8.18 -2.71 -11.10
C VAL A 163 7.79 -3.93 -10.27
N ASP A 164 6.52 -4.00 -9.88
CA ASP A 164 5.94 -5.07 -9.07
C ASP A 164 4.40 -5.02 -9.14
N ASP A 165 3.71 -6.11 -8.80
CA ASP A 165 2.24 -6.11 -8.71
C ASP A 165 1.73 -5.20 -7.59
N LEU A 166 2.52 -5.07 -6.52
CA LEU A 166 2.25 -4.16 -5.42
C LEU A 166 3.56 -3.63 -4.83
N PRO A 167 3.64 -2.34 -4.45
CA PRO A 167 4.79 -1.79 -3.77
C PRO A 167 5.16 -2.61 -2.55
N ARG A 168 6.43 -3.02 -2.47
CA ARG A 168 6.94 -3.84 -1.37
C ARG A 168 6.75 -3.14 -0.03
N ILE A 169 6.89 -1.82 -0.01
CA ILE A 169 6.69 -0.97 1.17
C ILE A 169 5.27 -1.10 1.76
N LEU A 170 4.24 -1.37 0.94
CA LEU A 170 2.88 -1.61 1.45
C LEU A 170 2.79 -2.93 2.22
N ARG A 171 3.37 -4.00 1.68
CA ARG A 171 3.40 -5.31 2.35
C ARG A 171 4.20 -5.24 3.65
N GLN A 172 5.35 -4.57 3.61
CA GLN A 172 6.19 -4.38 4.79
C GLN A 172 5.49 -3.56 5.88
N ALA A 173 4.84 -2.45 5.52
CA ALA A 173 4.09 -1.63 6.47
C ALA A 173 2.88 -2.38 7.07
N ALA A 174 2.16 -3.17 6.25
CA ALA A 174 1.07 -4.00 6.73
C ALA A 174 1.56 -5.06 7.73
N LEU A 175 2.67 -5.75 7.40
CA LEU A 175 3.30 -6.75 8.26
C LEU A 175 3.88 -6.18 9.56
N ALA A 176 4.39 -4.94 9.52
CA ALA A 176 4.93 -4.27 10.69
C ALA A 176 3.86 -3.94 11.74
N THR A 177 2.59 -3.90 11.35
CA THR A 177 1.46 -3.71 12.27
C THR A 177 1.31 -4.96 13.17
N PRO A 178 1.08 -4.81 14.49
CA PRO A 178 0.91 -5.95 15.38
C PRO A 178 -0.46 -6.62 15.18
N LEU A 179 -0.53 -7.94 15.37
CA LEU A 179 -1.79 -8.68 15.44
C LEU A 179 -2.32 -8.67 16.88
N GLU A 180 -2.69 -7.48 17.35
CA GLU A 180 -3.19 -7.24 18.70
C GLU A 180 -4.54 -6.53 18.66
N PHE A 181 -5.37 -6.81 19.66
CA PHE A 181 -6.70 -6.22 19.77
C PHE A 181 -6.89 -5.64 21.16
N GLN A 182 -7.39 -4.41 21.20
CA GLN A 182 -7.83 -3.80 22.44
C GLN A 182 -9.28 -4.20 22.74
N GLU A 183 -9.55 -4.70 23.94
CA GLU A 183 -10.92 -4.93 24.37
C GLU A 183 -11.55 -3.60 24.84
N PRO A 184 -12.83 -3.35 24.51
CA PRO A 184 -13.53 -2.16 24.99
C PRO A 184 -13.71 -2.24 26.51
N ALA A 185 -13.81 -1.07 27.15
CA ALA A 185 -13.96 -0.99 28.61
C ALA A 185 -15.26 -1.65 29.14
N ARG A 186 -16.29 -1.79 28.30
CA ARG A 186 -17.57 -2.46 28.63
C ARG A 186 -18.02 -3.39 27.50
N PRO A 187 -17.47 -4.60 27.40
CA PRO A 187 -17.78 -5.55 26.33
C PRO A 187 -19.28 -5.86 26.16
N ASP A 188 -20.00 -6.08 27.26
CA ASP A 188 -21.42 -6.50 27.21
C ASP A 188 -22.40 -5.36 26.88
N ALA A 189 -21.93 -4.11 26.92
CA ALA A 189 -22.75 -2.91 26.66
C ALA A 189 -22.43 -2.27 25.30
N ASP A 190 -21.38 -2.73 24.62
CA ASP A 190 -20.91 -2.15 23.37
C ASP A 190 -21.42 -2.97 22.16
N PRO A 191 -22.27 -2.39 21.29
CA PRO A 191 -22.77 -3.09 20.11
C PRO A 191 -21.66 -3.50 19.12
N ALA A 192 -20.47 -2.89 19.20
CA ALA A 192 -19.32 -3.26 18.37
C ALA A 192 -18.60 -4.53 18.87
N PHE A 193 -18.80 -4.95 20.13
CA PHE A 193 -18.04 -6.04 20.71
C PHE A 193 -18.24 -7.40 20.00
N PRO A 194 -19.45 -7.84 19.62
CA PRO A 194 -19.61 -9.08 18.85
C PRO A 194 -18.89 -9.03 17.50
N LEU A 195 -18.92 -7.89 16.80
CA LEU A 195 -18.20 -7.70 15.55
C LEU A 195 -16.69 -7.73 15.76
N LEU A 196 -16.20 -7.11 16.83
CA LEU A 196 -14.79 -7.16 17.20
C LEU A 196 -14.33 -8.61 17.45
N LYS A 197 -15.10 -9.42 18.18
CA LYS A 197 -14.77 -10.84 18.42
C LYS A 197 -14.76 -11.66 17.13
N MET A 198 -15.66 -11.36 16.19
CA MET A 198 -15.66 -11.97 14.87
C MET A 198 -14.40 -11.58 14.10
N ILE A 199 -14.07 -10.29 14.00
CA ILE A 199 -12.85 -9.81 13.32
C ILE A 199 -11.60 -10.43 13.94
N GLN A 200 -11.51 -10.49 15.27
CA GLN A 200 -10.44 -11.19 16.00
C GLN A 200 -10.27 -12.64 15.55
N PHE A 201 -11.36 -13.39 15.54
CA PHE A 201 -11.36 -14.80 15.14
C PHE A 201 -10.85 -14.97 13.70
N HIS A 202 -11.38 -14.17 12.77
CA HIS A 202 -11.00 -14.25 11.36
C HIS A 202 -9.55 -13.81 11.12
N ALA A 203 -9.06 -12.77 11.79
CA ALA A 203 -7.69 -12.29 11.64
C ALA A 203 -6.65 -13.28 12.18
N TRP A 204 -6.90 -13.91 13.34
CA TRP A 204 -6.02 -14.96 13.86
C TRP A 204 -6.03 -16.20 12.97
N HIS A 205 -7.21 -16.63 12.52
CA HIS A 205 -7.33 -17.76 11.62
C HIS A 205 -6.67 -17.50 10.25
N PHE A 206 -6.72 -16.26 9.77
CA PHE A 206 -5.99 -15.84 8.59
C PHE A 206 -4.47 -15.94 8.78
N GLU A 207 -3.93 -15.42 9.90
CA GLU A 207 -2.49 -15.53 10.21
C GLU A 207 -2.03 -17.00 10.29
N ASP A 208 -2.82 -17.87 10.93
CA ASP A 208 -2.52 -19.31 11.01
C ASP A 208 -2.48 -19.95 9.62
N LYS A 209 -3.45 -19.64 8.76
CA LYS A 209 -3.50 -20.17 7.39
C LYS A 209 -2.39 -19.64 6.51
N ARG A 210 -2.07 -18.35 6.59
CA ARG A 210 -0.97 -17.72 5.86
C ARG A 210 0.37 -18.38 6.20
N ASN A 211 0.57 -18.71 7.47
CA ASN A 211 1.77 -19.44 7.90
C ASN A 211 1.80 -20.89 7.38
N ALA A 212 0.64 -21.50 7.13
CA ALA A 212 0.53 -22.86 6.61
C ALA A 212 0.53 -22.96 5.07
N VAL A 213 0.03 -21.94 4.37
CA VAL A 213 -0.13 -21.87 2.90
C VAL A 213 0.27 -20.46 2.44
N ARG A 214 1.26 -20.37 1.54
CA ARG A 214 1.77 -19.07 1.02
C ARG A 214 0.86 -18.38 -0.01
N ASP A 215 -0.29 -18.96 -0.33
CA ASP A 215 -1.21 -18.39 -1.32
C ASP A 215 -2.02 -17.22 -0.75
N PRO A 216 -2.34 -16.21 -1.56
CA PRO A 216 -3.17 -15.08 -1.14
C PRO A 216 -4.58 -15.58 -0.81
N LEU A 217 -4.86 -15.66 0.49
CA LEU A 217 -6.19 -15.94 1.00
C LEU A 217 -6.92 -14.60 1.21
N THR A 218 -8.11 -14.45 0.65
CA THR A 218 -8.94 -13.23 0.72
C THR A 218 -10.37 -13.71 0.38
N LEU A 219 -11.51 -13.38 1.03
CA LEU A 219 -11.97 -12.16 1.71
C LEU A 219 -13.18 -12.53 2.61
N ASP A 220 -13.18 -12.16 3.89
CA ASP A 220 -14.42 -12.04 4.69
C ASP A 220 -14.80 -10.55 4.73
N LEU A 221 -15.75 -10.13 3.89
CA LEU A 221 -16.22 -8.74 3.86
C LEU A 221 -17.33 -8.55 4.88
N LEU A 222 -17.05 -7.75 5.91
CA LEU A 222 -18.04 -7.39 6.91
C LEU A 222 -18.58 -6.00 6.61
N LYS A 223 -19.78 -5.94 6.03
CA LYS A 223 -20.48 -4.66 5.82
C LYS A 223 -20.93 -4.09 7.16
N LEU A 224 -20.62 -2.82 7.37
CA LEU A 224 -21.02 -2.09 8.57
C LEU A 224 -22.26 -1.25 8.23
N GLU A 225 -23.44 -1.74 8.63
CA GLU A 225 -24.73 -1.08 8.32
C GLU A 225 -25.04 0.07 9.30
N ASP A 226 -24.67 -0.09 10.56
CA ASP A 226 -24.83 0.94 11.58
C ASP A 226 -23.57 1.79 11.72
N LEU A 227 -23.69 3.07 11.36
CA LEU A 227 -22.59 4.04 11.43
C LEU A 227 -22.08 4.25 12.86
N ALA A 228 -22.93 4.17 13.88
CA ALA A 228 -22.50 4.35 15.27
C ALA A 228 -21.62 3.17 15.72
N THR A 229 -22.07 1.95 15.45
CA THR A 229 -21.27 0.74 15.67
C THR A 229 -19.98 0.74 14.84
N ALA A 230 -20.03 1.19 13.59
CA ALA A 230 -18.86 1.30 12.72
C ALA A 230 -17.82 2.28 13.28
N GLN A 231 -18.26 3.44 13.75
CA GLN A 231 -17.43 4.46 14.39
C GLN A 231 -16.71 3.88 15.61
N THR A 232 -17.47 3.27 16.54
CA THR A 232 -16.89 2.66 17.75
C THR A 232 -15.90 1.55 17.41
N LEU A 233 -16.22 0.70 16.42
CA LEU A 233 -15.31 -0.35 15.97
C LEU A 233 -14.00 0.23 15.41
N CYS A 234 -14.07 1.29 14.60
CA CYS A 234 -12.89 1.99 14.09
C CYS A 234 -12.06 2.63 15.20
N GLU A 235 -12.69 3.17 16.24
CA GLU A 235 -12.00 3.72 17.41
C GLU A 235 -11.26 2.63 18.19
N ILE A 236 -11.86 1.44 18.35
CA ILE A 236 -11.24 0.30 19.02
C ILE A 236 -10.07 -0.28 18.21
N LEU A 237 -10.26 -0.48 16.90
CA LEU A 237 -9.22 -1.02 16.02
C LEU A 237 -8.08 -0.01 15.78
N GLY A 238 -8.35 1.28 15.95
CA GLY A 238 -7.41 2.35 15.70
C GLY A 238 -7.06 2.50 14.22
N ARG A 239 -6.30 3.56 13.91
CA ARG A 239 -5.74 3.79 12.58
C ARG A 239 -4.34 3.19 12.49
N GLY A 240 -4.08 2.48 11.40
CA GLY A 240 -2.76 2.00 11.04
C GLY A 240 -1.98 3.02 10.23
N SER A 241 -0.85 2.58 9.67
CA SER A 241 0.11 3.43 8.97
C SER A 241 -0.22 3.71 7.50
N ILE A 242 -1.12 2.96 6.89
CA ILE A 242 -1.40 2.99 5.44
C ILE A 242 -2.75 3.65 5.19
N ASP A 243 -2.78 4.64 4.28
CA ASP A 243 -3.98 5.27 3.75
C ASP A 243 -3.90 5.41 2.23
N LEU A 244 -4.83 4.78 1.51
CA LEU A 244 -4.85 4.70 0.05
C LEU A 244 -6.18 5.19 -0.49
N SER A 245 -6.14 5.86 -1.63
CA SER A 245 -7.30 6.25 -2.42
C SER A 245 -7.24 5.59 -3.80
N ILE A 246 -8.36 5.01 -4.21
CA ILE A 246 -8.55 4.31 -5.47
C ILE A 246 -9.64 4.99 -6.27
N LYS A 247 -9.33 5.39 -7.51
CA LYS A 247 -10.34 5.82 -8.50
C LYS A 247 -10.89 4.59 -9.23
N ILE A 248 -12.18 4.29 -9.06
CA ILE A 248 -12.84 3.12 -9.65
C ILE A 248 -13.47 3.45 -10.99
N ALA A 249 -14.21 4.55 -11.06
CA ALA A 249 -14.91 5.00 -12.26
C ALA A 249 -14.63 6.47 -12.53
N ASP A 250 -14.89 6.90 -13.76
CA ASP A 250 -14.82 8.31 -14.06
C ASP A 250 -15.99 9.06 -13.43
N VAL A 251 -15.70 10.23 -12.86
CA VAL A 251 -16.68 11.04 -12.15
C VAL A 251 -17.68 11.66 -13.14
N ASP A 252 -17.22 11.93 -14.37
CA ASP A 252 -17.99 12.59 -15.41
C ASP A 252 -18.94 11.64 -16.16
N ASN A 253 -18.74 10.31 -16.05
CA ASN A 253 -19.63 9.30 -16.62
C ASN A 253 -19.65 8.01 -15.77
N PRO A 254 -20.27 8.06 -14.58
CA PRO A 254 -20.24 6.95 -13.65
C PRO A 254 -21.14 5.81 -14.15
N VAL A 255 -20.52 4.68 -14.55
CA VAL A 255 -21.22 3.41 -14.82
C VAL A 255 -21.67 2.73 -13.52
N SER A 256 -21.06 3.13 -12.40
CA SER A 256 -21.31 2.62 -11.04
C SER A 256 -21.62 3.80 -10.10
N PRO A 257 -22.51 3.65 -9.10
CA PRO A 257 -22.73 4.67 -8.09
C PRO A 257 -21.47 4.94 -7.25
N ILE A 258 -20.57 3.95 -7.13
CA ILE A 258 -19.28 4.09 -6.47
C ILE A 258 -18.26 4.52 -7.52
N VAL A 259 -17.63 5.67 -7.29
CA VAL A 259 -16.58 6.21 -8.19
C VAL A 259 -15.19 6.12 -7.59
N SER A 260 -15.08 6.06 -6.26
CA SER A 260 -13.81 5.94 -5.57
C SER A 260 -13.94 5.14 -4.27
N GLN A 261 -12.80 4.66 -3.79
CA GLN A 261 -12.70 3.91 -2.54
C GLN A 261 -11.47 4.34 -1.77
N ARG A 262 -11.60 4.49 -0.45
CA ARG A 262 -10.47 4.64 0.47
C ARG A 262 -10.22 3.30 1.16
N ILE A 263 -8.95 2.95 1.26
CA ILE A 263 -8.48 1.75 1.94
C ILE A 263 -7.47 2.19 2.99
N THR A 264 -7.79 1.92 4.25
CA THR A 264 -6.95 2.33 5.38
C THR A 264 -6.61 1.08 6.21
N SER A 265 -5.34 0.87 6.53
CA SER A 265 -4.97 -0.16 7.51
C SER A 265 -5.47 0.25 8.88
N THR A 266 -5.91 -0.71 9.69
CA THR A 266 -6.20 -0.44 11.11
C THR A 266 -4.95 -0.61 11.98
N GLY A 267 -5.06 -0.34 13.28
CA GLY A 267 -3.99 -0.64 14.24
C GLY A 267 -3.73 -2.13 14.45
N THR A 268 -4.55 -3.00 13.85
CA THR A 268 -4.42 -4.45 13.90
C THR A 268 -4.05 -5.03 12.54
N ARG A 269 -3.02 -5.89 12.52
CA ARG A 269 -2.56 -6.59 11.31
C ARG A 269 -3.72 -7.33 10.63
N HIS A 270 -3.68 -7.32 9.29
CA HIS A 270 -4.67 -7.95 8.40
C HIS A 270 -6.05 -7.33 8.40
N VAL A 271 -6.34 -6.39 9.29
CA VAL A 271 -7.65 -5.76 9.38
C VAL A 271 -7.61 -4.40 8.69
N TRP A 272 -8.42 -4.27 7.64
CA TRP A 272 -8.48 -3.10 6.79
C TRP A 272 -9.87 -2.48 6.78
N LEU A 273 -9.90 -1.16 6.74
CA LEU A 273 -11.11 -0.39 6.55
C LEU A 273 -11.28 0.00 5.08
N LEU A 274 -12.44 -0.33 4.52
CA LEU A 274 -12.82 -0.03 3.15
C LEU A 274 -14.01 0.92 3.16
N GLU A 275 -13.84 2.10 2.55
CA GLU A 275 -14.87 3.13 2.46
C GLU A 275 -15.13 3.47 1.00
N SER A 276 -16.36 3.29 0.54
CA SER A 276 -16.76 3.55 -0.85
C SER A 276 -17.51 4.86 -0.96
N PHE A 277 -17.18 5.67 -1.96
CA PHE A 277 -17.71 7.02 -2.13
C PHE A 277 -18.39 7.22 -3.50
N ASP A 278 -19.42 8.07 -3.50
CA ASP A 278 -20.05 8.56 -4.73
C ASP A 278 -19.26 9.69 -5.39
N ALA A 279 -19.74 10.16 -6.55
CA ALA A 279 -19.18 11.28 -7.31
C ALA A 279 -19.07 12.60 -6.52
N LYS A 280 -19.85 12.76 -5.45
CA LYS A 280 -19.86 13.96 -4.59
C LYS A 280 -18.95 13.80 -3.37
N GLY A 281 -18.30 12.65 -3.20
CA GLY A 281 -17.52 12.32 -2.02
C GLY A 281 -18.37 11.90 -0.81
N THR A 282 -19.64 11.53 -1.02
CA THR A 282 -20.52 11.01 0.03
C THR A 282 -20.15 9.56 0.31
N LEU A 283 -19.95 9.21 1.59
CA LEU A 283 -19.74 7.82 2.01
C LEU A 283 -21.01 7.01 1.72
N LEU A 284 -20.90 6.01 0.86
CA LEU A 284 -21.99 5.10 0.49
C LEU A 284 -21.98 3.82 1.32
N GLN A 285 -20.78 3.30 1.60
CA GLN A 285 -20.61 2.03 2.26
C GLN A 285 -19.29 2.01 3.02
N GLN A 286 -19.32 1.40 4.21
CA GLN A 286 -18.15 1.08 5.00
C GLN A 286 -18.10 -0.43 5.23
N ALA A 287 -16.91 -1.02 5.14
CA ALA A 287 -16.71 -2.44 5.38
C ALA A 287 -15.34 -2.71 6.00
N VAL A 288 -15.23 -3.84 6.68
CA VAL A 288 -13.94 -4.38 7.14
C VAL A 288 -13.55 -5.55 6.24
N SER A 289 -12.28 -5.58 5.86
CA SER A 289 -11.66 -6.67 5.10
C SER A 289 -10.54 -7.30 5.93
N ILE A 290 -10.38 -8.62 5.83
CA ILE A 290 -9.38 -9.39 6.59
C ILE A 290 -8.47 -10.12 5.61
N ASP A 291 -7.36 -9.48 5.24
CA ASP A 291 -6.48 -9.92 4.16
C ASP A 291 -5.03 -9.44 4.38
N ASP A 292 -4.09 -10.03 3.64
CA ASP A 292 -2.71 -9.51 3.54
C ASP A 292 -2.69 -8.11 2.93
N VAL A 293 -3.42 -7.95 1.82
CA VAL A 293 -3.57 -6.74 1.03
C VAL A 293 -4.97 -6.81 0.43
N PRO A 294 -5.88 -5.87 0.75
CA PRO A 294 -7.25 -5.88 0.23
C PRO A 294 -7.34 -6.12 -1.28
N LEU A 295 -8.23 -7.04 -1.68
CA LEU A 295 -8.48 -7.38 -3.09
C LEU A 295 -8.82 -6.16 -3.95
N ALA A 296 -9.46 -5.13 -3.37
CA ALA A 296 -9.73 -3.89 -4.07
C ALA A 296 -8.45 -3.19 -4.57
N MET A 297 -7.33 -3.31 -3.86
CA MET A 297 -6.03 -2.89 -4.38
C MET A 297 -5.55 -3.77 -5.52
N MET A 298 -5.73 -5.09 -5.42
CA MET A 298 -5.31 -6.03 -6.45
C MET A 298 -6.11 -5.88 -7.75
N LEU A 299 -7.42 -5.57 -7.65
CA LEU A 299 -8.30 -5.34 -8.79
C LEU A 299 -8.11 -3.95 -9.42
N ALA A 300 -7.70 -2.97 -8.63
CA ALA A 300 -7.38 -1.63 -9.12
C ALA A 300 -5.91 -1.49 -9.52
N SER A 301 -5.05 -2.44 -9.16
CA SER A 301 -3.67 -2.47 -9.60
C SER A 301 -3.67 -2.64 -11.12
N PRO A 302 -2.72 -2.02 -11.82
CA PRO A 302 -2.71 -2.08 -13.27
C PRO A 302 -2.36 -3.50 -13.79
N SER A 303 -2.02 -4.46 -12.91
CA SER A 303 -1.91 -5.90 -13.20
C SER A 303 -3.26 -6.63 -13.32
N SER A 304 -4.34 -6.11 -12.73
CA SER A 304 -5.65 -6.78 -12.77
C SER A 304 -6.24 -6.95 -14.17
N ALA A 305 -5.76 -6.18 -15.16
CA ALA A 305 -6.21 -6.31 -16.55
C ALA A 305 -5.89 -7.66 -17.20
N LEU A 306 -5.06 -8.49 -16.53
CA LEU A 306 -4.66 -9.83 -16.98
C LEU A 306 -5.43 -10.97 -16.27
N LEU A 307 -6.28 -10.67 -15.28
CA LEU A 307 -7.13 -11.70 -14.70
C LEU A 307 -8.24 -12.09 -15.70
N PRO A 308 -8.35 -13.37 -16.10
CA PRO A 308 -9.44 -13.80 -16.95
C PRO A 308 -10.76 -13.50 -16.25
N ASN A 309 -11.69 -12.88 -16.97
CA ASN A 309 -13.07 -12.65 -16.55
C ASN A 309 -13.61 -13.90 -15.84
N ALA A 310 -13.63 -13.89 -14.50
CA ALA A 310 -14.49 -14.77 -13.73
C ALA A 310 -15.89 -14.16 -13.83
N GLY A 311 -16.54 -14.41 -14.98
CA GLY A 311 -17.97 -14.26 -15.12
C GLY A 311 -18.71 -15.24 -14.20
N PRO A 312 -19.98 -14.95 -13.88
CA PRO A 312 -20.76 -15.61 -12.83
C PRO A 312 -20.91 -17.12 -12.99
#